data_AF-A0A2N4XQA2-F1
#
_entry.id   AF-A0A2N4XQA2-F1
#
_cell.length_a   1.000
_cell.length_b   1.000
_cell.length_c   1.000
_cell.angle_alpha   90.00
_cell.angle_beta   90.00
_cell.angle_gamma   90.00
#
_symmetry.space_group_name_H-M   'P 1'
#
loop_
_entity.id
_entity.type
_entity.pdbx_description
1 polymer ?
#
loop_
_entity_poly.entity_id
_entity_poly.type
_entity_poly.pdbx_seq_one_letter_code
_entity_poly.pdbx_strand_id
1 'polypeptide(L)'
;MQLITVTFERVFDIRRERRGGRITRPVTEFSFETTDKDCPLAVMVPGWPELVSGMTVTTLLRNQGDWRSLAGWVNLRTGEIAARSYGRELVFGLAFCCLSVASWFLVYGAGAAGSISANRIGAQCLVWVFALLGIVELVLAFRFYRDRRLLKKVVLSSGVQK
;
A
#
# COMPACT_ATOMS: atom_id res chain seq x y z
N MET A 1 -13.03 -4.01 7.58
CA MET A 1 -12.03 -4.98 7.06
C MET A 1 -12.59 -6.36 7.22
N GLN A 2 -12.42 -7.20 6.21
CA GLN A 2 -12.90 -8.57 6.17
C GLN A 2 -11.79 -9.45 5.64
N LEU A 3 -11.53 -10.56 6.33
CA LEU A 3 -10.70 -11.65 5.81
C LEU A 3 -11.66 -12.73 5.31
N ILE A 4 -11.52 -13.12 4.05
CA ILE A 4 -12.32 -14.20 3.47
C ILE A 4 -11.38 -15.18 2.79
N THR A 5 -11.65 -16.47 2.98
CA THR A 5 -10.94 -17.53 2.27
C THR A 5 -11.80 -17.96 1.11
N VAL A 6 -11.23 -17.91 -0.09
CA VAL A 6 -11.90 -18.27 -1.32
C VAL A 6 -11.00 -19.19 -2.14
N THR A 7 -11.62 -20.10 -2.88
CA THR A 7 -10.92 -20.90 -3.89
C THR A 7 -11.28 -20.36 -5.25
N PHE A 8 -10.26 -20.03 -6.04
CA PHE A 8 -10.45 -19.58 -7.40
C PHE A 8 -10.68 -20.81 -8.28
N GLU A 9 -11.92 -21.21 -8.51
CA GLU A 9 -12.20 -22.39 -9.34
C GLU A 9 -11.66 -22.19 -10.76
N ARG A 10 -11.85 -20.97 -11.27
CA ARG A 10 -11.34 -20.53 -12.56
C ARG A 10 -10.87 -19.09 -12.46
N VAL A 11 -9.74 -18.79 -13.09
CA VAL A 11 -9.21 -17.43 -13.25
C VAL A 11 -9.16 -17.06 -14.73
N PHE A 12 -9.61 -15.85 -15.08
CA PHE A 12 -9.66 -15.35 -16.45
C PHE A 12 -9.46 -13.83 -16.49
N ASP A 13 -9.44 -13.26 -17.71
CA ASP A 13 -9.21 -11.83 -17.96
C ASP A 13 -7.95 -11.25 -17.29
N ILE A 14 -6.90 -12.06 -17.17
CA ILE A 14 -5.66 -11.64 -16.52
C ILE A 14 -4.97 -10.57 -17.35
N ARG A 15 -4.86 -9.37 -16.81
CA ARG A 15 -4.14 -8.22 -17.38
C ARG A 15 -3.08 -7.76 -16.39
N ARG A 16 -1.82 -7.86 -16.81
CA ARG A 16 -0.68 -7.37 -16.04
C ARG A 16 -0.28 -6.01 -16.55
N GLU A 17 -0.52 -5.00 -15.75
CA GLU A 17 -0.30 -3.62 -16.13
C GLU A 17 0.63 -2.92 -15.14
N ARG A 18 1.12 -1.78 -15.58
CA ARG A 18 1.89 -0.85 -14.77
C ARG A 18 1.04 0.40 -14.59
N ARG A 19 0.27 0.47 -13.50
CA ARG A 19 -0.70 1.54 -13.24
C ARG A 19 -0.12 2.61 -12.30
N GLY A 20 -0.32 3.89 -12.63
CA GLY A 20 0.12 5.04 -11.86
C GLY A 20 0.73 6.14 -12.73
N GLY A 21 0.87 7.36 -12.18
CA GLY A 21 1.50 8.51 -12.85
C GLY A 21 3.02 8.40 -12.93
N ARG A 22 3.77 9.42 -12.45
CA ARG A 22 5.25 9.49 -12.50
C ARG A 22 6.02 8.23 -12.04
N ILE A 23 5.40 7.37 -11.22
CA ILE A 23 5.95 6.07 -10.82
C ILE A 23 4.89 5.00 -11.09
N THR A 24 5.05 4.29 -12.19
CA THR A 24 4.22 3.13 -12.53
C THR A 24 4.43 1.99 -11.54
N ARG A 25 3.33 1.39 -11.07
CA ARG A 25 3.37 0.26 -10.13
C ARG A 25 2.80 -0.98 -10.82
N PRO A 26 3.43 -2.16 -10.65
CA PRO A 26 2.85 -3.39 -11.17
C PRO A 26 1.53 -3.67 -10.46
N VAL A 27 0.50 -3.92 -11.24
CA VAL A 27 -0.83 -4.34 -10.80
C VAL A 27 -1.28 -5.44 -11.75
N THR A 28 -1.92 -6.47 -11.21
CA THR A 28 -2.63 -7.46 -12.01
C THR A 28 -4.12 -7.26 -11.81
N GLU A 29 -4.83 -7.06 -12.90
CA GLU A 29 -6.29 -7.13 -12.95
C GLU A 29 -6.69 -8.51 -13.44
N PHE A 30 -7.71 -9.12 -12.83
CA PHE A 30 -8.21 -10.42 -13.23
C PHE A 30 -9.65 -10.62 -12.76
N SER A 31 -10.32 -11.61 -13.32
CA SER A 31 -11.64 -12.06 -12.90
C SER A 31 -11.56 -13.52 -12.47
N PHE A 32 -12.42 -13.95 -11.55
CA PHE A 32 -12.45 -15.35 -11.13
C PHE A 32 -13.85 -15.84 -10.78
N GLU A 33 -14.05 -17.14 -10.93
CA GLU A 33 -15.24 -17.87 -10.47
C GLU A 33 -14.95 -18.52 -9.11
N THR A 34 -15.96 -18.54 -8.25
CA THR A 34 -15.94 -19.22 -6.95
C THR A 34 -17.16 -20.12 -6.84
N THR A 35 -17.05 -21.17 -6.01
CA THR A 35 -18.14 -22.11 -5.75
C THR A 35 -19.40 -21.40 -5.24
N ASP A 36 -19.23 -20.36 -4.43
CA ASP A 36 -20.30 -19.46 -4.01
C ASP A 36 -20.48 -18.40 -5.09
N LYS A 37 -21.41 -18.68 -6.01
CA LYS A 37 -22.05 -17.93 -7.14
C LYS A 37 -21.64 -16.49 -7.50
N ASP A 38 -21.07 -15.70 -6.62
CA ASP A 38 -20.50 -14.41 -6.97
C ASP A 38 -19.24 -14.63 -7.81
N CYS A 39 -19.20 -14.01 -9.00
CA CYS A 39 -18.03 -13.98 -9.87
C CYS A 39 -17.42 -12.58 -9.80
N PRO A 40 -16.41 -12.33 -8.96
CA PRO A 40 -15.78 -11.03 -8.91
C PRO A 40 -15.09 -10.73 -10.23
N LEU A 41 -15.51 -9.63 -10.86
CA LEU A 41 -14.96 -9.15 -12.13
C LEU A 41 -13.99 -8.00 -11.89
N ALA A 42 -12.95 -7.91 -12.72
CA ALA A 42 -12.00 -6.79 -12.72
C ALA A 42 -11.37 -6.52 -11.34
N VAL A 43 -11.01 -7.58 -10.63
CA VAL A 43 -10.34 -7.51 -9.33
C VAL A 43 -8.90 -7.13 -9.54
N MET A 44 -8.44 -6.12 -8.78
CA MET A 44 -7.07 -5.60 -8.89
C MET A 44 -6.23 -6.02 -7.70
N VAL A 45 -5.08 -6.63 -7.97
CA VAL A 45 -4.11 -7.02 -6.96
C VAL A 45 -2.75 -6.36 -7.20
N PRO A 46 -2.06 -5.86 -6.16
CA PRO A 46 -0.72 -5.32 -6.32
C PRO A 46 0.31 -6.39 -6.73
N GLY A 47 1.23 -6.01 -7.63
CA GLY A 47 2.30 -6.89 -8.11
C GLY A 47 1.88 -7.77 -9.28
N TRP A 48 2.68 -8.79 -9.56
CA TRP A 48 2.41 -9.82 -10.56
C TRP A 48 2.40 -11.21 -9.92
N PRO A 49 1.44 -11.46 -9.00
CA PRO A 49 1.39 -12.76 -8.34
C PRO A 49 1.08 -13.87 -9.34
N GLU A 50 1.38 -15.10 -8.92
CA GLU A 50 0.94 -16.28 -9.62
C GLU A 50 -0.58 -16.42 -9.48
N LEU A 51 -1.26 -16.67 -10.59
CA LEU A 51 -2.72 -16.85 -10.66
C LEU A 51 -2.99 -18.17 -11.35
N VAL A 52 -3.49 -19.15 -10.60
CA VAL A 52 -3.74 -20.52 -11.07
C VAL A 52 -5.12 -20.96 -10.62
N SER A 53 -5.89 -21.55 -11.52
CA SER A 53 -7.18 -22.18 -11.19
C SER A 53 -7.00 -23.27 -10.11
N GLY A 54 -7.95 -23.38 -9.20
CA GLY A 54 -7.91 -24.24 -8.03
C GLY A 54 -7.09 -23.70 -6.85
N MET A 55 -6.50 -22.50 -6.94
CA MET A 55 -5.75 -21.94 -5.81
C MET A 55 -6.69 -21.45 -4.70
N THR A 56 -6.36 -21.79 -3.46
CA THR A 56 -7.09 -21.30 -2.27
C THR A 56 -6.31 -20.20 -1.60
N VAL A 57 -6.99 -19.10 -1.33
CA VAL A 57 -6.38 -17.86 -0.88
C VAL A 57 -7.20 -17.20 0.19
N THR A 58 -6.52 -16.54 1.12
CA THR A 58 -7.19 -15.64 2.07
C THR A 58 -6.98 -14.21 1.61
N THR A 59 -8.07 -13.55 1.25
CA THR A 59 -8.09 -12.18 0.77
C THR A 59 -8.46 -11.22 1.89
N LEU A 60 -7.89 -10.02 1.86
CA LEU A 60 -8.18 -8.94 2.79
C LEU A 60 -8.93 -7.83 2.05
N LEU A 61 -10.23 -7.71 2.31
CA LEU A 61 -11.07 -6.63 1.80
C LEU A 61 -11.14 -5.49 2.82
N ARG A 62 -11.02 -4.24 2.36
CA ARG A 62 -11.15 -3.08 3.26
C ARG A 62 -12.61 -2.89 3.68
N ASN A 63 -13.51 -3.01 2.71
CA ASN A 63 -14.95 -2.94 2.87
C ASN A 63 -15.54 -4.36 2.73
N GLN A 64 -16.57 -4.69 3.51
CA GLN A 64 -17.16 -6.03 3.47
C GLN A 64 -17.82 -6.29 2.11
N GLY A 65 -17.58 -7.45 1.51
CA GLY A 65 -18.14 -7.88 0.22
C GLY A 65 -17.65 -7.11 -1.02
N ASP A 66 -16.86 -6.05 -0.87
CA ASP A 66 -16.41 -5.21 -1.97
C ASP A 66 -15.00 -5.63 -2.45
N TRP A 67 -14.97 -6.38 -3.54
CA TRP A 67 -13.75 -6.84 -4.20
C TRP A 67 -12.91 -5.73 -4.83
N ARG A 68 -13.48 -4.54 -5.10
CA ARG A 68 -12.70 -3.36 -5.54
C ARG A 68 -11.87 -2.79 -4.40
N SER A 69 -12.25 -3.11 -3.16
CA SER A 69 -11.53 -2.71 -1.95
C SER A 69 -10.43 -3.68 -1.51
N LEU A 70 -10.07 -4.66 -2.36
CA LEU A 70 -9.02 -5.64 -2.10
C LEU A 70 -7.68 -4.94 -1.75
N ALA A 71 -7.23 -5.16 -0.51
CA ALA A 71 -5.94 -4.64 -0.04
C ALA A 71 -4.77 -5.55 -0.41
N GLY A 72 -5.05 -6.85 -0.54
CA GLY A 72 -4.10 -7.89 -0.84
C GLY A 72 -4.63 -9.25 -0.42
N TRP A 73 -3.83 -10.27 -0.61
CA TRP A 73 -4.20 -11.65 -0.36
C TRP A 73 -2.96 -12.49 -0.07
N VAL A 74 -3.21 -13.70 0.42
CA VAL A 74 -2.19 -14.72 0.60
C VAL A 74 -2.61 -16.03 -0.01
N ASN A 75 -1.71 -16.65 -0.78
CA ASN A 75 -1.86 -18.00 -1.26
C ASN A 75 -1.60 -18.97 -0.11
N LEU A 76 -2.59 -19.79 0.24
CA LEU A 76 -2.47 -20.73 1.36
C LEU A 76 -1.62 -21.96 1.04
N ARG A 77 -1.35 -22.23 -0.24
CA ARG A 77 -0.45 -23.31 -0.66
C ARG A 77 1.02 -22.88 -0.63
N THR A 78 1.33 -21.71 -1.17
CA THR A 78 2.73 -21.25 -1.34
C THR A 78 3.17 -20.26 -0.26
N GLY A 79 2.23 -19.71 0.51
CA GLY A 79 2.49 -18.60 1.44
C GLY A 79 2.81 -17.27 0.74
N GLU A 80 2.64 -17.18 -0.59
CA GLU A 80 2.88 -15.95 -1.33
C GLU A 80 1.90 -14.85 -0.89
N ILE A 81 2.42 -13.70 -0.47
CA ILE A 81 1.62 -12.54 -0.09
C ILE A 81 1.69 -11.50 -1.21
N ALA A 82 0.59 -11.30 -1.93
CA ALA A 82 0.47 -10.16 -2.83
C ALA A 82 -0.28 -9.03 -2.13
N ALA A 83 0.48 -8.03 -1.69
CA ALA A 83 -0.04 -6.83 -1.07
C ALA A 83 0.89 -5.67 -1.41
N ARG A 84 0.38 -4.44 -1.30
CA ARG A 84 1.17 -3.25 -1.59
C ARG A 84 2.37 -3.16 -0.63
N SER A 85 3.56 -2.93 -1.20
CA SER A 85 4.75 -2.63 -0.41
C SER A 85 4.61 -1.25 0.24
N TYR A 86 5.12 -1.12 1.47
CA TYR A 86 5.14 0.14 2.22
C TYR A 86 6.52 0.84 2.19
N GLY A 87 7.55 0.19 1.63
CA GLY A 87 8.93 0.66 1.73
C GLY A 87 9.16 2.04 1.10
N ARG A 88 8.56 2.31 -0.06
CA ARG A 88 8.71 3.61 -0.73
C ARG A 88 8.01 4.73 0.03
N GLU A 89 6.75 4.52 0.40
CA GLU A 89 5.97 5.45 1.21
C GLU A 89 6.71 5.77 2.54
N LEU A 90 7.33 4.76 3.15
CA LEU A 90 8.16 4.97 4.34
C LEU A 90 9.40 5.84 4.05
N VAL A 91 10.14 5.54 2.98
CA VAL A 91 11.35 6.29 2.59
C VAL A 91 11.02 7.75 2.27
N PHE A 92 9.96 8.00 1.48
CA PHE A 92 9.55 9.38 1.17
C PHE A 92 8.99 10.11 2.39
N GLY A 93 8.20 9.44 3.22
CA GLY A 93 7.71 10.00 4.47
C GLY A 93 8.86 10.48 5.36
N LEU A 94 9.87 9.63 5.58
CA LEU A 94 11.07 9.98 6.34
C LEU A 94 11.87 11.11 5.67
N ALA A 95 12.05 11.06 4.35
CA ALA A 95 12.77 12.11 3.62
C ALA A 95 12.11 13.48 3.76
N PHE A 96 10.78 13.57 3.63
CA PHE A 96 10.04 14.82 3.81
C PHE A 96 10.08 15.32 5.26
N CYS A 97 10.02 14.43 6.25
CA CYS A 97 10.25 14.80 7.65
C CYS A 97 11.66 15.38 7.86
N CYS A 98 12.69 14.76 7.29
CA CYS A 98 14.06 15.27 7.35
C CYS A 98 14.20 16.64 6.68
N LEU A 99 13.59 16.82 5.50
CA LEU A 99 13.57 18.12 4.81
C LEU A 99 12.85 19.19 5.63
N SER A 100 11.72 18.86 6.24
CA SER A 100 11.00 19.76 7.14
C SER A 100 11.87 20.21 8.32
N VAL A 101 12.60 19.28 8.95
CA VAL A 101 13.49 19.58 10.07
C VAL A 101 14.68 20.43 9.59
N ALA A 102 15.31 20.07 8.48
CA ALA A 102 16.41 20.84 7.90
C ALA A 102 15.97 22.28 7.54
N SER A 103 14.81 22.44 6.92
CA SER A 103 14.22 23.75 6.63
C SER A 103 13.96 24.55 7.91
N TRP A 104 13.45 23.91 8.96
CA TRP A 104 13.27 24.57 10.26
C TRP A 104 14.60 25.10 10.81
N PHE A 105 15.67 24.29 10.78
CA PHE A 105 17.00 24.72 11.22
C PHE A 105 17.57 25.85 10.36
N LEU A 106 17.33 25.86 9.05
CA LEU A 106 17.76 26.97 8.18
C LEU A 106 17.01 28.27 8.48
N VAL A 107 15.72 28.20 8.82
CA VAL A 107 14.89 29.37 9.13
C VAL A 107 15.19 29.94 10.51
N TYR A 108 15.33 29.06 11.51
CA TYR A 108 15.40 29.45 12.92
C TYR A 108 16.81 29.33 13.52
N GLY A 109 17.64 28.42 13.01
CA GLY A 109 19.01 28.22 13.48
C GLY A 109 20.01 29.21 12.91
N ALA A 110 19.76 29.78 11.72
CA ALA A 110 20.62 30.78 11.09
C ALA A 110 20.32 32.24 11.52
N GLY A 111 19.41 32.46 12.46
CA GLY A 111 18.73 33.76 12.63
C GLY A 111 18.55 34.27 14.06
N ALA A 112 19.62 34.27 14.88
CA ALA A 112 19.73 35.17 16.04
C ALA A 112 19.92 36.65 15.63
N ALA A 113 20.07 36.96 14.34
CA ALA A 113 20.13 38.32 13.81
C ALA A 113 18.79 38.70 13.14
N GLY A 114 18.16 39.74 13.70
CA GLY A 114 16.80 40.18 13.39
C GLY A 114 16.61 40.76 11.99
N SER A 115 15.64 40.22 11.26
CA SER A 115 14.59 40.97 10.55
C SER A 115 13.63 39.95 9.92
N ILE A 116 12.32 40.15 10.07
CA ILE A 116 11.30 39.33 9.42
C ILE A 116 11.21 39.81 7.97
N SER A 117 12.05 39.25 7.09
CA SER A 117 11.95 39.47 5.66
C SER A 117 10.91 38.51 5.05
N ALA A 118 10.35 38.85 3.89
CA ALA A 118 9.42 38.00 3.14
C ALA A 118 9.96 36.56 2.90
N ASN A 119 11.29 36.40 2.95
CA ASN A 119 11.98 35.13 2.86
C ASN A 119 11.64 34.16 4.02
N ARG A 120 11.37 34.68 5.24
CA ARG A 120 11.00 33.82 6.40
C ARG A 120 9.61 33.22 6.26
N ILE A 121 8.65 33.96 5.70
CA ILE A 121 7.27 33.47 5.51
C ILE A 121 7.27 32.36 4.46
N GLY A 122 7.95 32.56 3.33
CA GLY A 122 8.08 31.53 2.29
C GLY A 122 8.73 30.25 2.81
N ALA A 123 9.81 30.39 3.59
CA ALA A 123 10.49 29.24 4.18
C ALA A 123 9.64 28.51 5.25
N GLN A 124 8.84 29.24 6.03
CA GLN A 124 7.91 28.64 6.98
C GLN A 124 6.80 27.84 6.26
N CYS A 125 6.28 28.35 5.15
CA CYS A 125 5.33 27.60 4.33
C CYS A 125 5.94 26.28 3.82
N LEU A 126 7.21 26.29 3.40
CA LEU A 126 7.89 25.07 2.94
C LEU A 126 8.04 24.02 4.05
N VAL A 127 8.35 24.43 5.28
CA VAL A 127 8.38 23.52 6.44
C VAL A 127 7.04 22.79 6.56
N TRP A 128 5.93 23.52 6.58
CA TRP A 128 4.61 22.92 6.74
C TRP A 128 4.23 22.02 5.56
N VAL A 129 4.57 22.40 4.34
CA VAL A 129 4.34 21.58 3.15
C VAL A 129 5.10 20.25 3.26
N PHE A 130 6.39 20.27 3.62
CA PHE A 130 7.16 19.05 3.79
C PHE A 130 6.65 18.21 4.98
N ALA A 131 6.30 18.83 6.10
CA ALA A 131 5.70 18.12 7.23
C ALA A 131 4.42 17.40 6.83
N LEU A 132 3.51 18.08 6.12
CA LEU A 132 2.24 17.49 5.66
C LEU A 132 2.47 16.35 4.67
N LEU A 133 3.36 16.53 3.68
CA LEU A 133 3.71 15.47 2.75
C LEU A 133 4.31 14.26 3.47
N GLY A 134 5.21 14.50 4.43
CA GLY A 134 5.80 13.45 5.26
C GLY A 134 4.75 12.67 6.05
N ILE A 135 3.82 13.37 6.71
CA ILE A 135 2.72 12.75 7.46
C ILE A 135 1.85 11.89 6.54
N VAL A 136 1.45 12.41 5.37
CA VAL A 136 0.61 11.66 4.43
C VAL A 136 1.29 10.37 3.99
N GLU A 137 2.56 10.42 3.61
CA GLU A 137 3.32 9.24 3.18
C GLU A 137 3.52 8.24 4.32
N LEU A 138 3.80 8.72 5.55
CA LEU A 138 3.91 7.84 6.73
C LEU A 138 2.58 7.18 7.09
N VAL A 139 1.45 7.89 6.98
CA VAL A 139 0.11 7.31 7.17
C VAL A 139 -0.16 6.23 6.13
N LEU A 140 0.18 6.47 4.86
CA LEU A 140 0.04 5.46 3.81
C LEU A 140 0.94 4.24 4.06
N ALA A 141 2.21 4.47 4.44
CA ALA A 141 3.15 3.42 4.80
C ALA A 141 2.61 2.57 5.96
N PHE A 142 2.09 3.21 7.01
CA PHE A 142 1.50 2.53 8.15
C PHE A 142 0.27 1.70 7.76
N ARG A 143 -0.60 2.24 6.89
CA ARG A 143 -1.75 1.48 6.38
C ARG A 143 -1.32 0.23 5.63
N PHE A 144 -0.35 0.33 4.72
CA PHE A 144 0.15 -0.83 3.97
C PHE A 144 0.92 -1.82 4.86
N TYR A 145 1.67 -1.31 5.83
CA TYR A 145 2.31 -2.15 6.85
C TYR A 145 1.27 -2.96 7.64
N ARG A 146 0.20 -2.31 8.08
CA ARG A 146 -0.90 -2.98 8.81
C ARG A 146 -1.57 -4.05 7.96
N ASP A 147 -1.94 -3.72 6.72
CA ASP A 147 -2.58 -4.65 5.78
C ASP A 147 -1.70 -5.91 5.58
N ARG A 148 -0.40 -5.70 5.34
CA ARG A 148 0.56 -6.81 5.15
C ARG A 148 0.81 -7.61 6.43
N ARG A 149 0.79 -6.96 7.60
CA ARG A 149 0.93 -7.64 8.91
C ARG A 149 -0.26 -8.55 9.19
N LEU A 150 -1.48 -8.15 8.82
CA LEU A 150 -2.67 -8.99 8.95
C LEU A 150 -2.56 -10.25 8.09
N LEU A 151 -2.15 -10.11 6.82
CA LEU A 151 -1.92 -11.25 5.93
C LEU A 151 -0.79 -12.17 6.43
N LYS A 152 0.29 -11.62 7.00
CA LYS A 152 1.34 -12.43 7.63
C LYS A 152 0.84 -13.25 8.82
N LYS A 153 -0.08 -12.71 9.62
CA LYS A 153 -0.69 -13.47 10.72
C LYS A 153 -1.47 -14.68 10.21
N VAL A 154 -2.17 -14.53 9.08
CA VAL A 154 -2.88 -15.64 8.43
C VAL A 154 -1.91 -16.77 8.08
N VAL A 155 -0.79 -16.46 7.43
CA VAL A 155 0.25 -17.46 7.08
C VAL A 155 0.75 -18.22 8.30
N LEU A 156 1.01 -17.50 9.39
CA LEU A 156 1.50 -18.11 10.63
C LEU A 156 0.43 -19.02 11.27
N SER A 157 -0.84 -18.64 11.18
CA SER A 157 -1.94 -19.44 11.72
C SER A 157 -2.33 -20.63 10.84
N SER A 158 -2.10 -20.56 9.53
CA SER A 158 -2.48 -21.62 8.58
C SER A 158 -1.48 -22.78 8.54
N GLY A 159 -0.40 -22.75 9.34
CA GLY A 159 0.57 -23.85 9.42
C GLY A 159 1.35 -24.10 8.14
N VAL A 160 1.37 -23.13 7.22
CA VAL A 160 2.05 -23.26 5.92
C VAL A 160 3.55 -23.26 6.17
N GLN A 161 4.14 -24.46 6.27
CA GLN A 161 5.58 -24.65 6.30
C GLN A 161 6.11 -24.38 4.89
N LYS A 162 7.05 -23.43 4.81
CA LYS A 162 7.80 -23.11 3.60
C LYS A 162 8.72 -24.26 3.19
#